data_AF-A0A6B2CP64-F1
#
_entry.id   AF-A0A6B2CP64-F1
#
_cell.length_a   1.000
_cell.length_b   1.000
_cell.length_c   1.000
_cell.angle_alpha   90.00
_cell.angle_beta   90.00
_cell.angle_gamma   90.00
#
_symmetry.space_group_name_H-M   'P 1'
#
loop_
_entity.id
_entity.type
_entity.pdbx_description
1 polymer ?
#
loop_
_entity_poly.entity_id
_entity_poly.type
_entity_poly.pdbx_seq_one_letter_code
_entity_poly.pdbx_strand_id
1 'polypeptide(L)'
;MLALKSDRDYLFTLPVRPRDLGGFMAFFLVVAFAPMYSAIFTATALPTAFVGLERPWLAFTSLEPGSYMRSSGLTTFAQSLILNVPLALSYAVLGLIGVPGCLAVVPLLLIMVPSVALISHFLTAYFVLTPQIKFEGLATTRVSGKQLFAFLLFTSVVSGMFTVSLRSALGIRGPVLSLYVSIAFLAAALPLMLTRGPWRRAALNLVEGGYT
;
A
#
# COMPACT_ATOMS: atom_id res chain seq x y z
N MET A 1 -35.47 18.80 -41.28
CA MET A 1 -34.87 19.58 -40.18
C MET A 1 -34.59 18.61 -39.04
N LEU A 2 -33.40 18.00 -39.04
CA LEU A 2 -32.98 17.03 -38.02
C LEU A 2 -32.53 17.83 -36.79
N ALA A 3 -33.39 17.90 -35.78
CA ALA A 3 -33.02 18.47 -34.49
C ALA A 3 -31.98 17.54 -33.85
N LEU A 4 -30.71 17.98 -33.83
CA LEU A 4 -29.65 17.43 -33.01
C LEU A 4 -30.09 17.52 -31.55
N LYS A 5 -30.62 16.41 -31.03
CA LYS A 5 -30.97 16.24 -29.62
C LYS A 5 -29.65 16.31 -28.84
N SER A 6 -29.58 17.22 -27.87
CA SER A 6 -28.35 17.48 -27.13
C SER A 6 -27.95 16.25 -26.32
N ASP A 7 -26.70 15.81 -26.42
CA ASP A 7 -26.16 14.68 -25.63
C ASP A 7 -26.32 14.86 -24.11
N ARG A 8 -26.54 16.10 -23.64
CA ARG A 8 -26.87 16.41 -22.23
C ARG A 8 -28.20 15.83 -21.76
N ASP A 9 -29.16 15.64 -22.65
CA ASP A 9 -30.49 15.12 -22.29
C ASP A 9 -30.41 13.64 -21.89
N TYR A 10 -29.41 12.90 -22.38
CA TYR A 10 -29.21 11.49 -22.03
C TYR A 10 -28.72 11.29 -20.59
N LEU A 11 -27.97 12.25 -20.03
CA LEU A 11 -27.47 12.19 -18.66
C LEU A 11 -28.58 12.25 -17.60
N PHE A 12 -29.73 12.85 -17.93
CA PHE A 12 -30.90 12.94 -17.04
C PHE A 12 -31.96 11.87 -17.31
N THR A 13 -31.84 11.09 -18.39
CA THR A 13 -32.74 9.97 -18.69
C THR A 13 -32.28 8.63 -18.13
N LEU A 14 -31.05 8.57 -17.60
CA LEU A 14 -30.59 7.39 -16.87
C LEU A 14 -31.44 7.23 -15.60
N PRO A 15 -32.06 6.06 -15.36
CA PRO A 15 -32.92 5.82 -14.22
C PRO A 15 -32.08 5.61 -12.95
N VAL A 16 -31.24 6.59 -12.62
CA VAL A 16 -30.39 6.57 -11.44
C VAL A 16 -31.01 7.51 -10.43
N ARG A 17 -31.61 6.93 -9.39
CA ARG A 17 -32.23 7.74 -8.32
C ARG A 17 -31.11 8.46 -7.57
N PRO A 18 -31.23 9.76 -7.26
CA PRO A 18 -30.23 10.50 -6.48
C PRO A 18 -29.86 9.82 -5.15
N ARG A 19 -30.80 9.06 -4.57
CA ARG A 19 -30.63 8.26 -3.36
C ARG A 19 -29.65 7.08 -3.53
N ASP A 20 -29.62 6.48 -4.73
CA ASP A 20 -28.69 5.39 -5.07
C ASP A 20 -27.28 5.94 -5.33
N LEU A 21 -27.19 7.16 -5.89
CA LEU A 21 -25.93 7.88 -6.07
C LEU A 21 -25.28 8.24 -4.72
N GLY A 22 -26.09 8.67 -3.74
CA GLY A 22 -25.63 8.98 -2.39
C GLY A 22 -25.10 7.76 -1.64
N GLY A 23 -25.77 6.61 -1.77
CA GLY A 23 -25.29 5.33 -1.21
C GLY A 23 -23.99 4.85 -1.85
N PHE A 24 -23.88 4.97 -3.17
CA PHE A 24 -22.66 4.63 -3.90
C PHE A 24 -21.48 5.53 -3.53
N MET A 25 -21.70 6.85 -3.43
CA MET A 25 -20.66 7.81 -3.03
C MET A 25 -20.23 7.60 -1.58
N ALA A 26 -21.16 7.32 -0.66
CA ALA A 26 -20.83 6.99 0.72
C ALA A 26 -20.03 5.69 0.82
N PHE A 27 -20.40 4.65 0.06
CA PHE A 27 -19.63 3.42 -0.04
C PHE A 27 -18.22 3.68 -0.57
N PHE A 28 -18.09 4.43 -1.67
CA PHE A 28 -16.80 4.72 -2.27
C PHE A 28 -15.91 5.50 -1.31
N LEU A 29 -16.43 6.55 -0.69
CA LEU A 29 -15.64 7.43 0.16
C LEU A 29 -15.25 6.75 1.48
N VAL A 30 -16.19 6.06 2.11
CA VAL A 30 -15.99 5.45 3.44
C VAL A 30 -15.41 4.06 3.35
N VAL A 31 -15.83 3.19 2.43
CA VAL A 31 -15.44 1.77 2.44
C VAL A 31 -14.28 1.48 1.49
N ALA A 32 -14.15 2.22 0.38
CA ALA A 32 -13.09 1.97 -0.61
C ALA A 32 -11.93 2.98 -0.51
N PHE A 33 -12.21 4.28 -0.46
CA PHE A 33 -11.21 5.34 -0.61
C PHE A 33 -10.37 5.54 0.66
N ALA A 34 -11.00 5.74 1.82
CA ALA A 34 -10.29 5.95 3.08
C ALA A 34 -9.28 4.83 3.44
N PRO A 35 -9.61 3.53 3.36
CA PRO A 35 -8.66 2.48 3.68
C PRO A 35 -7.61 2.30 2.58
N MET A 36 -7.96 2.55 1.31
CA MET A 36 -7.01 2.55 0.20
C MET A 36 -5.98 3.67 0.34
N TYR A 37 -6.41 4.88 0.70
CA TYR A 37 -5.52 6.01 0.93
C TYR A 37 -4.58 5.72 2.11
N SER A 38 -5.11 5.23 3.23
CA SER A 38 -4.29 4.82 4.37
C SER A 38 -3.27 3.76 3.98
N ALA A 39 -3.70 2.70 3.29
CA ALA A 39 -2.84 1.61 2.84
C ALA A 39 -1.71 2.10 1.93
N ILE A 40 -2.02 2.97 0.95
CA ILE A 40 -1.00 3.58 0.09
C ILE A 40 0.01 4.36 0.93
N PHE A 41 -0.48 5.23 1.82
CA PHE A 41 0.35 6.12 2.58
C PHE A 41 1.28 5.35 3.55
N THR A 42 0.74 4.45 4.35
CA THR A 42 1.49 3.72 5.38
C THR A 42 2.30 2.55 4.82
N ALA A 43 1.85 1.91 3.74
CA ALA A 43 2.52 0.73 3.20
C ALA A 43 3.47 0.99 2.04
N THR A 44 3.41 2.17 1.39
CA THR A 44 4.26 2.46 0.23
C THR A 44 4.95 3.82 0.32
N ALA A 45 4.20 4.91 0.56
CA ALA A 45 4.77 6.27 0.53
C ALA A 45 5.73 6.55 1.68
N LEU A 46 5.33 6.27 2.93
CA LEU A 46 6.20 6.49 4.08
C LEU A 46 7.45 5.59 4.05
N PRO A 47 7.34 4.25 3.87
CA PRO A 47 8.50 3.37 3.85
C PRO A 47 9.53 3.75 2.79
N THR A 48 9.06 4.11 1.58
CA THR A 48 9.95 4.49 0.48
C THR A 48 10.71 5.78 0.78
N ALA A 49 10.06 6.78 1.39
CA ALA A 49 10.69 8.05 1.74
C ALA A 49 11.78 7.90 2.81
N PHE A 50 11.56 7.08 3.83
CA PHE A 50 12.51 6.94 4.94
C PHE A 50 13.74 6.11 4.60
N VAL A 51 13.62 5.10 3.73
CA VAL A 51 14.76 4.27 3.30
C VAL A 51 15.87 5.10 2.64
N GLY A 52 15.51 6.16 1.90
CA GLY A 52 16.49 7.08 1.33
C GLY A 52 17.34 7.81 2.38
N LEU A 53 16.82 7.97 3.59
CA LEU A 53 17.50 8.61 4.72
C LEU A 53 18.34 7.65 5.56
N GLU A 54 18.21 6.33 5.37
CA GLU A 54 18.95 5.32 6.14
C GLU A 54 20.43 5.23 5.76
N ARG A 55 20.82 5.76 4.60
CA ARG A 55 22.20 5.65 4.07
C ARG A 55 23.25 6.34 4.95
N PRO A 56 23.09 7.63 5.36
CA PRO A 56 23.99 8.24 6.32
C PRO A 56 24.08 7.44 7.63
N TRP A 57 22.93 6.94 8.11
CA TRP A 57 22.88 6.20 9.37
C TRP A 57 23.73 4.93 9.31
N LEU A 58 23.73 4.19 8.20
CA LEU A 58 24.57 3.01 8.01
C LEU A 58 26.07 3.26 8.23
N ALA A 59 26.57 4.48 8.00
CA ALA A 59 27.97 4.84 8.25
C ALA A 59 28.26 5.14 9.74
N PHE A 60 27.24 5.44 10.54
CA PHE A 60 27.37 5.82 11.96
C PHE A 60 26.95 4.71 12.93
N THR A 61 26.35 3.62 12.47
CA THR A 61 26.00 2.50 13.35
C THR A 61 27.17 1.53 13.51
N SER A 62 27.40 1.06 14.73
CA SER A 62 28.30 -0.07 15.01
C SER A 62 27.63 -1.44 14.85
N LEU A 63 26.37 -1.49 14.38
CA LEU A 63 25.59 -2.72 14.23
C LEU A 63 25.92 -3.40 12.90
N GLU A 64 25.74 -4.73 12.86
CA GLU A 64 25.80 -5.46 11.58
C GLU A 64 24.73 -4.89 10.62
N PRO A 65 25.09 -4.49 9.38
CA PRO A 65 24.18 -3.81 8.46
C PRO A 65 22.86 -4.58 8.21
N GLY A 66 22.93 -5.91 8.12
CA GLY A 66 21.75 -6.74 7.95
C GLY A 66 20.83 -6.77 9.18
N SER A 67 21.39 -6.65 10.39
CA SER A 67 20.60 -6.58 11.62
C SER A 67 19.93 -5.21 11.77
N TYR A 68 20.66 -4.13 11.46
CA TYR A 68 20.13 -2.77 11.48
C TYR A 68 18.97 -2.61 10.48
N MET A 69 19.17 -3.01 9.21
CA MET A 69 18.13 -2.87 8.19
C MET A 69 16.90 -3.75 8.48
N ARG A 70 17.10 -4.95 9.03
CA ARG A 70 15.99 -5.78 9.49
C ARG A 70 15.21 -5.08 10.61
N SER A 71 15.89 -4.47 11.58
CA SER A 71 15.20 -3.73 12.65
C SER A 71 14.44 -2.52 12.11
N SER A 72 15.00 -1.76 11.16
CA SER A 72 14.29 -0.64 10.51
C SER A 72 13.05 -1.10 9.73
N GLY A 73 13.15 -2.24 9.03
CA GLY A 73 12.00 -2.88 8.39
C GLY A 73 10.92 -3.31 9.39
N LEU A 74 11.30 -3.88 10.54
CA LEU A 74 10.38 -4.29 11.60
C LEU A 74 9.74 -3.08 12.32
N THR A 75 10.47 -1.98 12.52
CA THR A 75 9.88 -0.75 13.04
C THR A 75 8.89 -0.16 12.06
N THR A 76 9.16 -0.23 10.75
CA THR A 76 8.22 0.20 9.70
C THR A 76 6.94 -0.64 9.72
N PHE A 77 7.06 -1.97 9.89
CA PHE A 77 5.91 -2.86 10.09
C PHE A 77 5.09 -2.45 11.32
N ALA A 78 5.75 -2.24 12.46
CA ALA A 78 5.09 -1.86 13.71
C ALA A 78 4.42 -0.48 13.62
N GLN A 79 5.08 0.51 13.01
CA GLN A 79 4.52 1.84 12.78
C GLN A 79 3.27 1.77 11.90
N SER A 80 3.33 1.03 10.78
CA SER A 80 2.18 0.84 9.90
C SER A 80 1.01 0.19 10.64
N LEU A 81 1.29 -0.81 11.49
CA LEU A 81 0.26 -1.45 12.31
C LEU A 81 -0.36 -0.46 13.31
N ILE A 82 0.45 0.27 14.08
CA ILE A 82 -0.01 1.25 15.08
C ILE A 82 -0.89 2.32 14.42
N LEU A 83 -0.49 2.83 13.25
CA LEU A 83 -1.23 3.86 12.53
C LEU A 83 -2.58 3.36 11.99
N ASN A 84 -2.67 2.08 11.62
CA ASN A 84 -3.90 1.51 11.06
C ASN A 84 -4.86 0.95 12.12
N VAL A 85 -4.44 0.76 13.37
CA VAL A 85 -5.31 0.24 14.45
C VAL A 85 -6.57 1.10 14.68
N PRO A 86 -6.50 2.44 14.83
CA PRO A 86 -7.70 3.26 15.04
C PRO A 86 -8.69 3.13 13.88
N LEU A 87 -8.16 3.08 12.65
CA LEU A 87 -8.96 2.92 11.45
C LEU A 87 -9.62 1.53 11.41
N ALA A 88 -8.87 0.46 11.67
CA ALA A 88 -9.41 -0.90 11.73
C ALA A 88 -10.52 -1.04 12.78
N LEU A 89 -10.37 -0.42 13.96
CA LEU A 89 -11.41 -0.38 14.98
C LEU A 89 -12.67 0.33 14.48
N SER A 90 -12.53 1.47 13.79
CA SER A 90 -13.66 2.17 13.21
C SER A 90 -14.44 1.32 12.20
N TYR A 91 -13.74 0.56 11.33
CA TYR A 91 -14.37 -0.36 10.39
C TYR A 91 -14.99 -1.58 11.06
N ALA A 92 -14.41 -2.08 12.15
CA ALA A 92 -15.03 -3.15 12.93
C ALA A 92 -16.37 -2.68 13.50
N VAL A 93 -16.42 -1.48 14.09
CA VAL A 93 -17.66 -0.89 14.62
C VAL A 93 -18.69 -0.68 13.51
N LEU A 94 -18.31 -0.09 12.37
CA LEU A 94 -19.21 0.10 11.23
C LEU A 94 -19.74 -1.23 10.68
N GLY A 95 -18.89 -2.25 10.64
CA GLY A 95 -19.27 -3.61 10.25
C GLY A 95 -20.29 -4.24 11.20
N LEU A 96 -20.15 -4.02 12.51
CA LEU A 96 -21.09 -4.49 13.53
C LEU A 96 -22.43 -3.74 13.47
N ILE A 97 -22.43 -2.47 13.08
CA ILE A 97 -23.64 -1.67 12.82
C ILE A 97 -24.37 -2.12 11.54
N GLY A 98 -23.72 -2.95 10.71
CA GLY A 98 -24.32 -3.54 9.51
C GLY A 98 -23.90 -2.87 8.20
N VAL A 99 -22.84 -2.05 8.20
CA VAL A 99 -22.31 -1.48 6.96
C VAL A 99 -21.58 -2.58 6.17
N PRO A 100 -22.04 -2.91 4.96
CA PRO A 100 -21.45 -4.00 4.18
C PRO A 100 -20.05 -3.61 3.69
N GLY A 101 -19.13 -4.57 3.71
CA GLY A 101 -17.75 -4.38 3.27
C GLY A 101 -16.77 -3.99 4.38
N CYS A 102 -17.21 -3.36 5.46
CA CYS A 102 -16.31 -2.85 6.50
C CYS A 102 -15.53 -3.96 7.24
N LEU A 103 -16.17 -5.09 7.53
CA LEU A 103 -15.47 -6.21 8.21
C LEU A 103 -14.34 -6.82 7.36
N ALA A 104 -14.45 -6.78 6.02
CA ALA A 104 -13.40 -7.28 5.14
C ALA A 104 -12.17 -6.36 5.09
N VAL A 105 -12.33 -5.08 5.47
CA VAL A 105 -11.23 -4.11 5.52
C VAL A 105 -10.35 -4.33 6.76
N VAL A 106 -10.91 -4.85 7.85
CA VAL A 106 -10.19 -5.04 9.12
C VAL A 106 -8.93 -5.90 9.00
N PRO A 107 -8.97 -7.14 8.48
CA PRO A 107 -7.76 -7.96 8.35
C PRO A 107 -6.77 -7.36 7.34
N LEU A 108 -7.26 -6.65 6.32
CA LEU A 108 -6.41 -5.95 5.37
C LEU A 108 -5.58 -4.87 6.08
N LEU A 109 -6.21 -4.02 6.88
CA LEU A 109 -5.54 -2.95 7.61
C LEU A 109 -4.58 -3.47 8.69
N LEU A 110 -4.92 -4.58 9.36
CA LEU A 110 -4.14 -5.09 10.48
C LEU A 110 -3.01 -6.04 10.08
N ILE A 111 -3.11 -6.70 8.93
CA ILE A 111 -2.17 -7.76 8.52
C ILE A 111 -1.55 -7.43 7.17
N MET A 112 -2.38 -7.23 6.13
CA MET A 112 -1.89 -7.02 4.78
C MET A 112 -1.08 -5.72 4.68
N VAL A 113 -1.62 -4.60 5.16
CA VAL A 113 -1.00 -3.28 5.06
C VAL A 113 0.36 -3.19 5.79
N PRO A 114 0.52 -3.68 7.02
CA PRO A 114 1.83 -3.78 7.67
C PRO A 114 2.80 -4.71 6.93
N SER A 115 2.33 -5.84 6.42
CA SER A 115 3.16 -6.79 5.66
C SER A 115 3.71 -6.15 4.38
N VAL A 116 2.85 -5.44 3.66
CA VAL A 116 3.23 -4.66 2.47
C VAL A 116 4.22 -3.56 2.85
N ALA A 117 4.03 -2.86 3.98
CA ALA A 117 4.97 -1.82 4.43
C ALA A 117 6.40 -2.36 4.57
N LEU A 118 6.54 -3.55 5.15
CA LEU A 118 7.83 -4.23 5.31
C LEU A 118 8.42 -4.67 3.96
N ILE A 119 7.60 -5.23 3.07
CA ILE A 119 8.04 -5.64 1.73
C ILE A 119 8.46 -4.41 0.91
N SER A 120 7.68 -3.33 0.93
CA SER A 120 8.00 -2.07 0.27
C SER A 120 9.32 -1.52 0.79
N HIS A 121 9.50 -1.45 2.11
CA HIS A 121 10.74 -1.00 2.74
C HIS A 121 11.95 -1.83 2.25
N PHE A 122 11.84 -3.16 2.28
CA PHE A 122 12.87 -4.06 1.78
C PHE A 122 13.20 -3.82 0.30
N LEU A 123 12.18 -3.71 -0.56
CA LEU A 123 12.37 -3.55 -2.00
C LEU A 123 12.97 -2.18 -2.34
N THR A 124 12.55 -1.12 -1.64
CA THR A 124 13.18 0.20 -1.77
C THR A 124 14.65 0.14 -1.43
N ALA A 125 15.01 -0.57 -0.35
CA ALA A 125 16.40 -0.71 0.07
C ALA A 125 17.20 -1.55 -0.94
N TYR A 126 16.63 -2.67 -1.38
CA TYR A 126 17.30 -3.63 -2.26
C TYR A 126 17.51 -3.08 -3.67
N PHE A 127 16.53 -2.35 -4.21
CA PHE A 127 16.57 -1.83 -5.57
C PHE A 127 17.01 -0.36 -5.68
N VAL A 128 17.14 0.36 -4.56
CA VAL A 128 17.49 1.78 -4.52
C VAL A 128 16.48 2.60 -5.36
N LEU A 129 15.20 2.50 -4.99
CA LEU A 129 14.11 3.10 -5.77
C LEU A 129 14.01 4.62 -5.61
N THR A 130 14.48 5.16 -4.48
CA THR A 130 14.58 6.60 -4.27
C THR A 130 15.82 7.13 -4.99
N PRO A 131 15.68 8.04 -5.97
CA PRO A 131 16.83 8.67 -6.59
C PRO A 131 17.61 9.41 -5.49
N GLN A 132 18.81 8.91 -5.21
CA GLN A 132 19.74 9.60 -4.34
C GLN A 132 20.27 10.81 -5.12
N ILE A 133 20.47 11.94 -4.43
CA ILE A 133 20.82 13.23 -5.04
C ILE A 133 22.04 13.06 -5.96
N LYS A 134 21.79 12.86 -7.26
CA LYS A 134 22.81 12.98 -8.29
C LYS A 134 22.90 14.47 -8.59
N PHE A 135 24.04 15.07 -8.25
CA PHE A 135 24.38 16.43 -8.67
C PHE A 135 24.71 16.46 -10.18
N GLU A 136 23.80 15.98 -11.03
CA GLU A 136 23.95 16.06 -12.47
C GLU A 136 22.60 16.46 -13.07
N GLY A 137 22.55 17.68 -13.61
CA GLY A 137 21.36 18.43 -13.97
C GLY A 137 20.55 17.91 -15.17
N LEU A 138 20.31 16.61 -15.27
CA LEU A 138 19.40 16.03 -16.25
C LEU A 138 18.58 14.92 -15.60
N ALA A 139 17.32 15.22 -15.32
CA ALA A 139 16.31 14.22 -14.98
C ALA A 139 16.12 13.27 -16.18
N THR A 140 16.95 12.24 -16.27
CA THR A 140 16.80 11.22 -17.31
C THR A 140 15.64 10.30 -16.91
N THR A 141 14.50 10.49 -17.57
CA THR A 141 13.29 9.66 -17.45
C THR A 141 13.49 8.29 -18.10
N ARG A 142 14.49 7.53 -17.66
CA ARG A 142 14.62 6.10 -18.00
C ARG A 142 13.94 5.29 -16.92
N VAL A 143 12.78 4.72 -17.25
CA VAL A 143 12.09 3.77 -16.37
C VAL A 143 12.93 2.50 -16.28
N SER A 144 13.55 2.27 -15.13
CA SER A 144 14.28 1.02 -14.89
C SER A 144 13.31 -0.13 -14.61
N GLY A 145 13.66 -1.36 -15.00
CA GLY A 145 12.85 -2.55 -14.68
C GLY A 145 12.59 -2.73 -13.16
N LYS A 146 13.48 -2.18 -12.33
CA LYS A 146 13.33 -2.13 -10.87
C LYS A 146 12.17 -1.23 -10.43
N GLN A 147 12.01 -0.07 -11.08
CA GLN A 147 10.89 0.85 -10.84
C GLN A 147 9.56 0.27 -11.33
N LEU A 148 9.57 -0.53 -12.42
CA LEU A 148 8.36 -1.27 -12.85
C LEU A 148 7.90 -2.27 -11.79
N PHE A 149 8.81 -2.99 -11.15
CA PHE A 149 8.44 -3.94 -10.09
C PHE A 149 7.84 -3.25 -8.86
N ALA A 150 8.39 -2.10 -8.46
CA ALA A 150 7.83 -1.28 -7.40
C ALA A 150 6.43 -0.75 -7.73
N PHE A 151 6.23 -0.33 -8.99
CA PHE A 151 4.93 0.09 -9.50
C PHE A 151 3.91 -1.06 -9.52
N LEU A 152 4.34 -2.28 -9.88
CA LEU A 152 3.48 -3.47 -9.82
C LEU A 152 3.07 -3.80 -8.39
N LEU A 153 3.97 -3.65 -7.41
CA LEU A 153 3.61 -3.82 -6.01
C LEU A 153 2.57 -2.77 -5.58
N PHE A 154 2.79 -1.50 -5.89
CA PHE A 154 1.83 -0.43 -5.60
C PHE A 154 0.45 -0.72 -6.22
N THR A 155 0.39 -1.11 -7.49
CA THR A 155 -0.87 -1.43 -8.16
C THR A 155 -1.53 -2.70 -7.59
N SER A 156 -0.76 -3.68 -7.10
CA SER A 156 -1.29 -4.84 -6.39
C SER A 156 -1.99 -4.49 -5.08
N VAL A 157 -1.48 -3.48 -4.36
CA VAL A 157 -2.08 -2.99 -3.11
C VAL A 157 -3.40 -2.28 -3.39
N VAL A 158 -3.40 -1.39 -4.38
CA VAL A 158 -4.59 -0.64 -4.80
C VAL A 158 -5.68 -1.58 -5.30
N SER A 159 -5.33 -2.50 -6.20
CA SER A 159 -6.27 -3.49 -6.72
C SER A 159 -6.77 -4.44 -5.64
N GLY A 160 -5.92 -4.88 -4.71
CA GLY A 160 -6.30 -5.70 -3.56
C GLY A 160 -7.31 -5.01 -2.64
N MET A 161 -7.00 -3.80 -2.17
CA MET A 161 -7.91 -3.01 -1.32
C MET A 161 -9.25 -2.77 -2.00
N PHE A 162 -9.23 -2.39 -3.28
CA PHE A 162 -10.44 -2.06 -4.03
C PHE A 162 -11.30 -3.30 -4.31
N THR A 163 -10.70 -4.39 -4.81
CA THR A 163 -11.44 -5.60 -5.21
C THR A 163 -12.02 -6.36 -4.02
N VAL A 164 -11.28 -6.46 -2.91
CA VAL A 164 -11.76 -7.12 -1.69
C VAL A 164 -12.94 -6.35 -1.10
N SER A 165 -12.81 -5.01 -0.99
CA SER A 165 -13.86 -4.15 -0.45
C SER A 165 -15.12 -4.16 -1.33
N LEU A 166 -14.96 -4.11 -2.66
CA LEU A 166 -16.06 -4.18 -3.61
C LEU A 166 -16.78 -5.54 -3.55
N ARG A 167 -16.03 -6.66 -3.59
CA ARG A 167 -16.62 -8.01 -3.49
C ARG A 167 -17.34 -8.23 -2.17
N SER A 168 -16.80 -7.68 -1.09
CA SER A 168 -17.44 -7.75 0.22
C SER A 168 -18.73 -6.95 0.29
N ALA A 169 -18.82 -5.79 -0.37
CA ALA A 169 -20.03 -4.99 -0.43
C ALA A 169 -21.13 -5.64 -1.28
N LEU A 170 -20.73 -6.41 -2.30
CA LEU A 170 -21.63 -7.23 -3.12
C LEU A 170 -22.08 -8.53 -2.43
N GLY A 171 -21.69 -8.77 -1.17
CA GLY A 171 -22.07 -9.97 -0.40
C GLY A 171 -21.32 -11.25 -0.77
N ILE A 172 -20.30 -11.17 -1.62
CA ILE A 172 -19.58 -12.34 -2.15
C ILE A 172 -18.39 -12.66 -1.24
N ARG A 173 -18.60 -13.48 -0.21
CA ARG A 173 -17.56 -14.07 0.67
C ARG A 173 -16.41 -13.10 1.06
N GLY A 174 -16.72 -11.82 1.26
CA GLY A 174 -15.73 -10.76 1.41
C GLY A 174 -14.75 -10.93 2.57
N PRO A 175 -15.22 -11.22 3.80
CA PRO A 175 -14.35 -11.37 4.96
C PRO A 175 -13.36 -12.54 4.81
N VAL A 176 -13.80 -13.64 4.22
CA VAL A 176 -12.93 -14.82 4.02
C VAL A 176 -11.85 -14.53 2.99
N LEU A 177 -12.21 -13.88 1.88
CA LEU A 177 -11.25 -13.45 0.86
C LEU A 177 -10.21 -12.48 1.43
N SER A 178 -10.64 -11.54 2.28
CA SER A 178 -9.74 -10.58 2.92
C SER A 178 -8.72 -11.25 3.84
N LEU A 179 -9.12 -12.32 4.55
CA LEU A 179 -8.21 -13.12 5.36
C LEU A 179 -7.19 -13.87 4.50
N TYR A 180 -7.62 -14.51 3.41
CA TYR A 180 -6.69 -15.21 2.50
C TYR A 180 -5.64 -14.26 1.92
N VAL A 181 -6.05 -13.09 1.43
CA VAL A 181 -5.12 -12.08 0.91
C VAL A 181 -4.15 -11.63 2.01
N SER A 182 -4.67 -11.36 3.20
CA SER A 182 -3.86 -10.93 4.34
C SER A 182 -2.81 -11.96 4.75
N ILE A 183 -3.21 -13.23 4.84
CA ILE A 183 -2.30 -14.34 5.18
C ILE A 183 -1.26 -14.54 4.08
N ALA A 184 -1.63 -14.41 2.80
CA ALA A 184 -0.68 -14.54 1.70
C ALA A 184 0.43 -13.46 1.76
N PHE A 185 0.06 -12.21 2.05
CA PHE A 185 1.05 -11.13 2.24
C PHE A 185 1.90 -11.32 3.49
N LEU A 186 1.31 -11.81 4.59
CA LEU A 186 2.07 -12.12 5.79
C LEU A 186 3.07 -13.26 5.55
N ALA A 187 2.66 -14.30 4.84
CA ALA A 187 3.53 -15.41 4.46
C ALA A 187 4.69 -14.94 3.56
N ALA A 188 4.44 -13.98 2.66
CA ALA A 188 5.48 -13.36 1.84
C ALA A 188 6.42 -12.46 2.66
N ALA A 189 5.93 -11.80 3.71
CA ALA A 189 6.73 -10.96 4.60
C ALA A 189 7.55 -11.77 5.63
N LEU A 190 7.10 -12.98 6.01
CA LEU A 190 7.70 -13.79 7.07
C LEU A 190 9.20 -14.08 6.86
N PRO A 191 9.68 -14.47 5.64
CA PRO A 191 11.10 -14.69 5.42
C PRO A 191 11.94 -13.45 5.66
N LEU A 192 11.42 -12.27 5.31
CA LEU A 192 12.08 -10.98 5.55
C LEU A 192 12.08 -10.64 7.05
N MET A 193 11.03 -11.00 7.78
CA MET A 193 10.99 -10.81 9.23
C MET A 193 11.97 -11.69 9.99
N LEU A 194 12.29 -12.88 9.49
CA LEU A 194 13.08 -13.89 10.20
C LEU A 194 14.56 -13.92 9.81
N THR A 195 14.88 -13.69 8.53
CA THR A 195 16.24 -13.84 8.00
C THR A 195 17.01 -12.52 8.02
N ARG A 196 18.35 -12.57 8.14
CA ARG A 196 19.25 -11.39 8.09
C ARG A 196 19.98 -11.24 6.76
N GLY A 197 20.17 -12.34 6.02
CA GLY A 197 20.94 -12.38 4.78
C GLY A 197 20.44 -11.42 3.69
N PRO A 198 19.13 -11.41 3.36
CA PRO A 198 18.59 -10.50 2.34
C PRO A 198 18.80 -9.03 2.69
N TRP A 199 18.63 -8.68 3.97
CA TRP A 199 18.84 -7.32 4.47
C TRP A 199 20.28 -6.85 4.37
N ARG A 200 21.24 -7.75 4.57
CA ARG A 200 22.66 -7.42 4.40
C ARG A 200 22.97 -7.04 2.95
N ARG A 201 22.40 -7.74 1.97
CA ARG A 201 22.53 -7.38 0.54
C ARG A 201 21.83 -6.06 0.23
N ALA A 202 20.64 -5.84 0.79
CA ALA A 202 19.92 -4.57 0.62
C ALA A 202 20.73 -3.38 1.16
N ALA A 203 21.37 -3.53 2.33
CA ALA A 203 22.23 -2.50 2.90
C ALA A 203 23.43 -2.17 1.99
N LEU A 204 24.09 -3.20 1.43
CA LEU A 204 25.21 -3.01 0.51
C LEU A 204 24.78 -2.30 -0.79
N ASN A 205 23.68 -2.75 -1.40
CA ASN A 205 23.12 -2.12 -2.59
C ASN A 205 22.79 -0.64 -2.35
N LEU A 206 22.26 -0.30 -1.17
CA LEU A 206 21.90 1.06 -0.79
C LEU A 206 23.12 1.98 -0.65
N VAL A 207 24.23 1.44 -0.17
CA VAL A 207 25.52 2.13 -0.06
C VAL A 207 26.14 2.30 -1.45
N GLU A 208 26.28 1.21 -2.21
CA GLU A 208 26.91 1.18 -3.54
C GLU A 208 26.16 2.02 -4.58
N GLY A 209 24.84 1.87 -4.66
CA GLY A 209 23.97 2.57 -5.62
C GLY A 209 23.91 4.09 -5.43
N GLY A 210 24.55 4.60 -4.37
CA GLY A 210 24.68 6.01 -4.08
C GLY A 210 26.06 6.62 -4.36
N TYR A 211 27.07 5.81 -4.71
CA TYR A 211 28.40 6.27 -5.10
C TYR A 211 28.63 6.21 -6.63
N THR A 212 27.67 5.65 -7.37
CA THR A 212 27.65 5.54 -8.85
C THR A 212 26.54 6.40 -9.45
#